data_AF-A0A8H4BTG9-F1
#
_entry.id   AF-A0A8H4BTG9-F1
#
_cell.length_a   1.000
_cell.length_b   1.000
_cell.length_c   1.000
_cell.angle_alpha   90.00
_cell.angle_beta   90.00
_cell.angle_gamma   90.00
#
_symmetry.space_group_name_H-M   'P 1'
#
loop_
_entity.id
_entity.type
_entity.pdbx_description
1 polymer ?
#
loop_
_entity_poly.entity_id
_entity_poly.type
_entity_poly.pdbx_seq_one_letter_code
_entity_poly.pdbx_strand_id
1 'polypeptide(L)'
;MIRYLTFAGVVFRFEVGILLIILLISEHLHATLSLSSVLKQMVATAIISLLITVPLDSYLWQTWLWPEGMVFYFNAILNKSSEWGTLPFHAYFASFLPRLLLVSYPLAGLAFVTNGRVRRMLMPMIAYIAVFSLLPHKEWRFIIYTIPVFTAAAATCISRSIHAASRSWLHRIALVAMLAGAAASFAIALTMFHISRLNYPGGEALYALHAIEKNEPYVHVHMDADTAMTGASLYGQSNPKWSYSKNETHKSQDDFLEARYTHIITSTPDLFDTALFEIIDETYGLDKIQLKSVDAYKKSIQNHDFLPIQVRMSPKLYTLRLINPQKTWMEAMLRKYPVVLYSKSYCPYCMAAKQLISKYCKHIEVIEVDHQRNGYEIQDALIELTGQRTFPNLFKNGKSLGGYDRLSALDREGKLTDLCDA
;
A
#
# COMPACT_ATOMS: atom_id res chain seq x y z
N MET A 1 -13.16 21.98 23.21
CA MET A 1 -13.09 22.01 21.74
C MET A 1 -11.71 22.45 21.25
N ILE A 2 -11.27 23.69 21.52
CA ILE A 2 -10.00 24.25 21.00
C ILE A 2 -8.81 23.32 21.26
N ARG A 3 -8.59 22.92 22.53
CA ARG A 3 -7.49 22.02 22.89
C ARG A 3 -7.51 20.70 22.10
N TYR A 4 -8.68 20.07 21.96
CA TYR A 4 -8.80 18.80 21.21
C TYR A 4 -8.53 18.96 19.72
N LEU A 5 -9.04 20.01 19.09
CA LEU A 5 -8.79 20.27 17.67
C LEU A 5 -7.34 20.71 17.41
N THR A 6 -6.73 21.45 18.32
CA THR A 6 -5.30 21.78 18.23
C THR A 6 -4.44 20.52 18.37
N PHE A 7 -4.72 19.67 19.36
CA PHE A 7 -4.02 18.41 19.52
C PHE A 7 -4.18 17.53 18.26
N ALA A 8 -5.41 17.36 17.77
CA ALA A 8 -5.67 16.60 16.56
C ALA A 8 -4.97 17.18 15.33
N GLY A 9 -4.93 18.51 15.20
CA GLY A 9 -4.24 19.22 14.12
C GLY A 9 -2.73 19.05 14.14
N VAL A 10 -2.11 18.95 15.33
CA VAL A 10 -0.66 18.83 15.48
C VAL A 10 -0.20 17.37 15.39
N VAL A 11 -0.95 16.44 15.99
CA VAL A 11 -0.52 15.04 16.16
C VAL A 11 -1.04 14.14 15.05
N PHE A 12 -2.30 14.31 14.65
CA PHE A 12 -2.95 13.34 13.76
C PHE A 12 -3.08 13.83 12.34
N ARG A 13 -3.62 15.04 12.13
CA ARG A 13 -3.99 15.53 10.79
C ARG A 13 -4.00 17.04 10.69
N PHE A 14 -3.02 17.58 9.96
CA PHE A 14 -2.81 19.02 9.82
C PHE A 14 -4.06 19.77 9.31
N GLU A 15 -4.87 19.18 8.44
CA GLU A 15 -6.06 19.82 7.89
C GLU A 15 -7.15 20.13 8.94
N VAL A 16 -7.14 19.44 10.08
CA VAL A 16 -8.03 19.74 11.22
C VAL A 16 -7.65 21.09 11.86
N GLY A 17 -6.38 21.47 11.81
CA GLY A 17 -5.91 22.79 12.23
C GLY A 17 -6.50 23.92 11.39
N ILE A 18 -6.62 23.72 10.07
CA ILE A 18 -7.26 24.69 9.17
C ILE A 18 -8.76 24.83 9.51
N LEU A 19 -9.44 23.71 9.79
CA LEU A 19 -10.83 23.73 10.23
C LEU A 19 -11.00 24.52 11.53
N LEU A 20 -10.10 24.32 12.51
CA LEU A 20 -10.11 25.06 13.76
C LEU A 20 -9.97 26.56 13.53
N ILE A 21 -9.05 27.00 12.66
CA ILE A 21 -8.86 28.43 12.35
C ILE A 21 -10.16 29.03 11.80
N ILE A 22 -10.81 28.35 10.86
CA ILE A 22 -12.07 28.83 10.25
C ILE A 22 -13.20 28.90 11.28
N LEU A 23 -13.30 27.89 12.16
CA LEU A 23 -14.27 27.89 13.26
C LEU A 23 -14.05 29.07 14.21
N LEU A 24 -12.79 29.37 14.55
CA LEU A 24 -12.44 30.47 15.44
C LEU A 24 -12.73 31.84 14.81
N ILE A 25 -12.44 32.01 13.53
CA ILE A 25 -12.82 33.22 12.78
C ILE A 25 -14.35 33.38 12.81
N SER A 26 -15.09 32.31 12.54
CA SER A 26 -16.55 32.35 12.55
C SER A 26 -17.12 32.71 13.93
N GLU A 27 -16.59 32.17 15.01
CA GLU A 27 -17.04 32.49 16.37
C GLU A 27 -16.66 33.91 16.78
N HIS A 28 -15.46 34.38 16.38
CA HIS A 28 -15.04 35.75 16.65
C HIS A 28 -15.93 36.78 15.96
N LEU A 29 -16.32 36.54 14.70
CA LEU A 29 -17.27 37.38 13.96
C LEU A 29 -18.66 37.45 14.63
N HIS A 30 -19.00 36.48 15.48
CA HIS A 30 -20.22 36.46 16.27
C HIS A 30 -20.04 36.94 17.72
N ALA A 31 -18.87 37.49 18.05
CA ALA A 31 -18.52 38.06 19.36
C ALA A 31 -18.69 37.09 20.55
N THR A 32 -18.60 35.78 20.31
CA THR A 32 -18.80 34.75 21.34
C THR A 32 -17.53 34.41 22.12
N LEU A 33 -16.34 34.75 21.58
CA LEU A 33 -15.05 34.32 22.13
C LEU A 33 -14.00 35.43 22.19
N SER A 34 -13.25 35.46 23.30
CA SER A 34 -12.06 36.31 23.45
C SER A 34 -10.84 35.69 22.74
N LEU A 35 -10.34 36.37 21.71
CA LEU A 35 -9.22 35.91 20.87
C LEU A 35 -7.95 35.61 21.69
N SER A 36 -7.67 36.41 22.72
CA SER A 36 -6.47 36.23 23.57
C SER A 36 -6.49 34.91 24.33
N SER A 37 -7.63 34.53 24.91
CA SER A 37 -7.76 33.27 25.65
C SER A 37 -7.63 32.06 24.72
N VAL A 38 -8.24 32.16 23.54
CA VAL A 38 -8.17 31.12 22.50
C VAL A 38 -6.73 30.90 22.05
N LEU A 39 -6.01 31.97 21.69
CA LEU A 39 -4.64 31.88 21.21
C LEU A 39 -3.70 31.29 22.26
N LYS A 40 -3.83 31.70 23.52
CA LYS A 40 -3.04 31.13 24.63
C LYS A 40 -3.27 29.61 24.76
N GLN A 41 -4.53 29.16 24.69
CA GLN A 41 -4.85 27.74 24.76
C GLN A 41 -4.31 26.97 23.55
N MET A 42 -4.43 27.52 22.34
CA MET A 42 -3.88 26.91 21.13
C MET A 42 -2.36 26.77 21.22
N VAL A 43 -1.65 27.85 21.53
CA VAL A 43 -0.18 27.84 21.61
C VAL A 43 0.28 26.87 22.69
N ALA A 44 -0.29 26.93 23.89
CA ALA A 44 0.06 26.01 24.97
C ALA A 44 -0.19 24.55 24.58
N THR A 45 -1.33 24.25 23.96
CA THR A 45 -1.66 22.88 23.53
C THR A 45 -0.76 22.42 22.40
N ALA A 46 -0.43 23.30 21.44
CA ALA A 46 0.45 22.98 20.32
C ALA A 46 1.87 22.66 20.81
N ILE A 47 2.41 23.45 21.73
CA ILE A 47 3.73 23.19 22.34
C ILE A 47 3.74 21.83 23.04
N ILE A 48 2.74 21.56 23.89
CA ILE A 48 2.64 20.26 24.59
C ILE A 48 2.52 19.11 23.58
N SER A 49 1.73 19.28 22.52
CA SER A 49 1.53 18.26 21.49
C SER A 49 2.82 18.00 20.72
N LEU A 50 3.57 19.04 20.36
CA LEU A 50 4.88 18.93 19.69
C LEU A 50 5.92 18.24 20.58
N LEU A 51 5.95 18.58 21.87
CA LEU A 51 6.85 17.94 22.85
C LEU A 51 6.55 16.44 23.04
N ILE A 52 5.35 15.98 22.72
CA ILE A 52 4.98 14.56 22.77
C ILE A 52 5.24 13.87 21.43
N THR A 53 4.71 14.44 20.33
CA THR A 53 4.73 13.78 19.02
C THR A 53 6.14 13.73 18.43
N VAL A 54 6.91 14.82 18.50
CA VAL A 54 8.22 14.87 17.83
C VAL A 54 9.19 13.84 18.40
N PRO A 55 9.38 13.71 19.73
CA PRO A 55 10.27 12.67 20.25
C PRO A 55 9.78 11.24 19.97
N LEU A 56 8.47 11.01 20.12
CA LEU A 56 7.87 9.69 19.90
C LEU A 56 7.99 9.26 18.43
N ASP A 57 7.59 10.13 17.51
CA ASP A 57 7.65 9.85 16.07
C ASP A 57 9.10 9.75 15.61
N SER A 58 9.99 10.61 16.12
CA SER A 58 11.41 10.52 15.78
C SER A 58 12.04 9.19 16.24
N TYR A 59 11.60 8.68 17.39
CA TYR A 59 11.99 7.34 17.84
C TYR A 59 11.42 6.24 16.93
N LEU A 60 10.15 6.30 16.55
CA LEU A 60 9.55 5.28 15.68
C LEU A 60 10.15 5.26 14.28
N TRP A 61 10.43 6.45 13.72
CA TRP A 61 10.97 6.61 12.36
C TRP A 61 12.49 6.58 12.28
N GLN A 62 13.19 6.51 13.42
CA GLN A 62 14.66 6.52 13.50
C GLN A 62 15.30 7.76 12.83
N THR A 63 14.57 8.87 12.76
CA THR A 63 15.04 10.15 12.22
C THR A 63 14.26 11.30 12.84
N TRP A 64 14.90 12.46 13.05
CA TRP A 64 14.27 13.61 13.70
C TRP A 64 13.21 14.23 12.79
N LEU A 65 11.92 14.04 13.13
CA LEU A 65 10.83 14.49 12.28
C LEU A 65 9.55 14.79 13.06
N TRP A 66 8.75 15.67 12.48
CA TRP A 66 7.33 15.87 12.81
C TRP A 66 6.50 15.40 11.61
N PRO A 67 5.79 14.26 11.68
CA PRO A 67 5.18 13.66 10.48
C PRO A 67 4.19 14.61 9.80
N GLU A 68 3.27 15.18 10.57
CA GLU A 68 2.24 16.09 10.05
C GLU A 68 2.84 17.38 9.47
N GLY A 69 3.90 17.90 10.08
CA GLY A 69 4.63 19.06 9.54
C GLY A 69 5.29 18.76 8.19
N MET A 70 5.90 17.58 8.05
CA MET A 70 6.51 17.14 6.80
C MET A 70 5.46 16.87 5.71
N VAL A 71 4.33 16.26 6.07
CA VAL A 71 3.20 16.03 5.15
C VAL A 71 2.63 17.35 4.66
N PHE A 72 2.45 18.33 5.54
CA PHE A 72 2.02 19.68 5.16
C PHE A 72 3.02 20.35 4.22
N TYR A 73 4.32 20.30 4.54
CA TYR A 73 5.36 20.87 3.69
C TYR A 73 5.38 20.22 2.30
N PHE A 74 5.35 18.90 2.23
CA PHE A 74 5.37 18.14 0.98
C PHE A 74 4.12 18.40 0.12
N ASN A 75 2.92 18.38 0.73
CA ASN A 75 1.68 18.48 -0.03
C ASN A 75 1.23 19.91 -0.32
N ALA A 76 1.32 20.81 0.67
CA ALA A 76 0.80 22.16 0.56
C ALA A 76 1.85 23.17 0.07
N ILE A 77 3.12 23.03 0.48
CA ILE A 77 4.19 23.98 0.09
C ILE A 77 4.84 23.54 -1.22
N LEU A 78 5.25 22.27 -1.35
CA LEU A 78 5.87 21.76 -2.58
C LEU A 78 4.84 21.38 -3.66
N ASN A 79 3.54 21.40 -3.34
CA ASN A 79 2.44 21.02 -4.23
C ASN A 79 2.61 19.65 -4.91
N LYS A 80 3.30 18.71 -4.23
CA LYS A 80 3.60 17.41 -4.81
C LYS A 80 2.35 16.57 -5.03
N SER A 81 1.34 16.69 -4.16
CA SER A 81 0.04 16.01 -4.31
C SER A 81 -0.61 16.14 -5.70
N SER A 82 -0.29 17.19 -6.47
CA SER A 82 -0.75 17.36 -7.85
C SER A 82 -0.26 16.28 -8.83
N GLU A 83 0.86 15.60 -8.54
CA GLU A 83 1.40 14.50 -9.34
C GLU A 83 0.46 13.27 -9.34
N TRP A 84 -0.42 13.16 -8.35
CA TRP A 84 -1.45 12.10 -8.24
C TRP A 84 -2.78 12.49 -8.91
N GLY A 85 -2.76 13.50 -9.79
CA GLY A 85 -3.90 13.98 -10.56
C GLY A 85 -4.53 15.25 -10.00
N THR A 86 -5.24 15.98 -10.85
CA THR A 86 -5.90 17.25 -10.50
C THR A 86 -7.38 17.22 -10.85
N LEU A 87 -8.17 17.98 -10.09
CA LEU A 87 -9.62 18.05 -10.26
C LEU A 87 -10.10 19.51 -10.25
N PRO A 88 -11.17 19.85 -11.00
CA PRO A 88 -11.72 21.21 -11.04
C PRO A 88 -12.05 21.75 -9.65
N PHE A 89 -12.01 23.08 -9.48
CA PHE A 89 -12.24 23.73 -8.18
C PHE A 89 -13.55 23.28 -7.52
N HIS A 90 -14.62 23.14 -8.30
CA HIS A 90 -15.96 22.79 -7.81
C HIS A 90 -16.14 21.29 -7.51
N ALA A 91 -15.12 20.45 -7.73
CA ALA A 91 -15.26 19.00 -7.64
C ALA A 91 -15.75 18.54 -6.27
N TYR A 92 -15.32 19.17 -5.17
CA TYR A 92 -15.81 18.81 -3.84
C TYR A 92 -17.33 18.94 -3.71
N PHE A 93 -17.89 20.04 -4.21
CA PHE A 93 -19.33 20.29 -4.16
C PHE A 93 -20.10 19.47 -5.19
N ALA A 94 -19.55 19.28 -6.39
CA ALA A 94 -20.26 18.63 -7.49
C ALA A 94 -20.15 17.09 -7.49
N SER A 95 -19.08 16.53 -6.93
CA SER A 95 -18.78 15.09 -7.00
C SER A 95 -18.63 14.45 -5.62
N PHE A 96 -17.79 15.03 -4.75
CA PHE A 96 -17.45 14.38 -3.47
C PHE A 96 -18.60 14.43 -2.47
N LEU A 97 -19.13 15.62 -2.18
CA LEU A 97 -20.24 15.79 -1.22
C LEU A 97 -21.49 14.99 -1.63
N PRO A 98 -21.96 15.00 -2.89
CA PRO A 98 -23.09 14.18 -3.30
C PRO A 98 -22.86 12.68 -3.06
N ARG A 99 -21.64 12.17 -3.33
CA ARG A 99 -21.29 10.76 -3.13
C ARG A 99 -21.18 10.39 -1.65
N LEU A 100 -20.64 11.28 -0.82
CA LEU A 100 -20.46 11.04 0.62
C LEU A 100 -21.76 11.16 1.42
N LEU A 101 -22.62 12.11 1.05
CA LEU A 101 -23.82 12.45 1.81
C LEU A 101 -25.09 11.82 1.24
N LEU A 102 -25.11 11.40 -0.03
CA LEU A 102 -26.28 10.83 -0.71
C LEU A 102 -27.54 11.67 -0.46
N VAL A 103 -28.61 11.09 0.11
CA VAL A 103 -29.85 11.82 0.45
C VAL A 103 -29.61 13.00 1.41
N SER A 104 -28.60 12.93 2.27
CA SER A 104 -28.28 13.99 3.21
C SER A 104 -27.78 15.25 2.52
N TYR A 105 -27.25 15.16 1.29
CA TYR A 105 -26.74 16.32 0.57
C TYR A 105 -27.84 17.33 0.20
N PRO A 106 -28.90 16.96 -0.56
CA PRO A 106 -29.99 17.88 -0.86
C PRO A 106 -30.76 18.30 0.39
N LEU A 107 -30.89 17.43 1.40
CA LEU A 107 -31.54 17.77 2.67
C LEU A 107 -30.76 18.82 3.46
N ALA A 108 -29.43 18.73 3.51
CA ALA A 108 -28.60 19.75 4.12
C ALA A 108 -28.72 21.09 3.38
N GLY A 109 -28.80 21.08 2.04
CA GLY A 109 -29.08 22.27 1.24
C GLY A 109 -30.44 22.90 1.55
N LEU A 110 -31.49 22.08 1.68
CA LEU A 110 -32.82 22.55 2.08
C LEU A 110 -32.81 23.14 3.50
N ALA A 111 -32.11 22.48 4.44
CA ALA A 111 -31.95 22.95 5.81
C ALA A 111 -31.21 24.30 5.87
N PHE A 112 -30.18 24.48 5.04
CA PHE A 112 -29.42 25.72 4.93
C PHE A 112 -30.28 26.92 4.50
N VAL A 113 -31.16 26.72 3.52
CA VAL A 113 -32.07 27.76 3.02
C VAL A 113 -33.16 28.07 4.05
N THR A 114 -33.69 27.05 4.72
CA THR A 114 -34.89 27.19 5.56
C THR A 114 -34.61 27.56 7.02
N ASN A 115 -33.40 27.31 7.56
CA ASN A 115 -33.10 27.49 8.97
C ASN A 115 -31.80 28.30 9.18
N GLY A 116 -31.94 29.50 9.75
CA GLY A 116 -30.82 30.39 10.05
C GLY A 116 -29.79 29.80 11.03
N ARG A 117 -30.21 28.93 11.96
CA ARG A 117 -29.28 28.24 12.89
C ARG A 117 -28.44 27.20 12.15
N VAL A 118 -29.05 26.45 11.22
CA VAL A 118 -28.35 25.48 10.39
C VAL A 118 -27.36 26.18 9.46
N ARG A 119 -27.75 27.32 8.88
CA ARG A 119 -26.83 28.15 8.10
C ARG A 119 -25.60 28.56 8.90
N ARG A 120 -25.78 29.03 10.15
CA ARG A 120 -24.65 29.36 11.04
C ARG A 120 -23.72 28.16 11.26
N MET A 121 -24.27 26.96 11.39
CA MET A 121 -23.51 25.73 11.59
C MET A 121 -22.75 25.27 10.32
N LEU A 122 -23.35 25.42 9.14
CA LEU A 122 -22.78 24.94 7.87
C LEU A 122 -21.81 25.94 7.22
N MET A 123 -21.95 27.24 7.45
CA MET A 123 -21.08 28.25 6.82
C MET A 123 -19.58 27.99 7.06
N PRO A 124 -19.11 27.66 8.28
CA PRO A 124 -17.71 27.31 8.50
C PRO A 124 -17.27 26.05 7.74
N MET A 125 -18.16 25.05 7.61
CA MET A 125 -17.87 23.82 6.87
C MET A 125 -17.75 24.09 5.37
N ILE A 126 -18.64 24.93 4.81
CA ILE A 126 -18.60 25.34 3.41
C ILE A 126 -17.33 26.15 3.13
N ALA A 127 -16.98 27.09 4.03
CA ALA A 127 -15.74 27.85 3.92
C ALA A 127 -14.50 26.96 3.97
N TYR A 128 -14.49 25.96 4.86
CA TYR A 128 -13.41 24.97 4.93
C TYR A 128 -13.25 24.19 3.62
N ILE A 129 -14.35 23.69 3.05
CA ILE A 129 -14.32 22.98 1.76
C ILE A 129 -13.89 23.93 0.64
N ALA A 130 -14.29 25.20 0.68
CA ALA A 130 -13.89 26.20 -0.31
C ALA A 130 -12.37 26.48 -0.25
N VAL A 131 -11.76 26.54 0.94
CA VAL A 131 -10.30 26.66 1.09
C VAL A 131 -9.61 25.44 0.48
N PHE A 132 -10.06 24.22 0.79
CA PHE A 132 -9.51 22.99 0.19
C PHE A 132 -9.77 22.88 -1.31
N SER A 133 -10.81 23.53 -1.82
CA SER A 133 -11.14 23.55 -3.25
C SER A 133 -10.09 24.28 -4.10
N LEU A 134 -9.29 25.16 -3.46
CA LEU A 134 -8.17 25.86 -4.10
C LEU A 134 -6.99 24.94 -4.41
N LEU A 135 -6.87 23.80 -3.71
CA LEU A 135 -5.82 22.83 -4.00
C LEU A 135 -6.09 22.12 -5.34
N PRO A 136 -5.08 21.98 -6.23
CA PRO A 136 -5.25 21.26 -7.49
C PRO A 136 -5.67 19.80 -7.27
N HIS A 137 -5.00 19.12 -6.33
CA HIS A 137 -5.34 17.77 -5.91
C HIS A 137 -6.49 17.79 -4.90
N LYS A 138 -7.41 16.83 -5.02
CA LYS A 138 -8.61 16.75 -4.18
C LYS A 138 -8.87 15.33 -3.74
N GLU A 139 -9.11 15.16 -2.45
CA GLU A 139 -9.39 13.86 -1.84
C GLU A 139 -10.50 13.97 -0.81
N TRP A 140 -11.36 12.94 -0.74
CA TRP A 140 -12.49 12.95 0.17
C TRP A 140 -12.05 13.03 1.64
N ARG A 141 -10.87 12.47 1.97
CA ARG A 141 -10.34 12.45 3.35
C ARG A 141 -10.05 13.84 3.91
N PHE A 142 -9.76 14.83 3.06
CA PHE A 142 -9.52 16.20 3.53
C PHE A 142 -10.79 16.88 4.02
N ILE A 143 -11.97 16.49 3.50
CA ILE A 143 -13.24 17.13 3.83
C ILE A 143 -14.15 16.28 4.74
N ILE A 144 -13.74 15.06 5.11
CA ILE A 144 -14.61 14.12 5.83
C ILE A 144 -15.12 14.68 7.17
N TYR A 145 -14.35 15.56 7.82
CA TYR A 145 -14.72 16.18 9.10
C TYR A 145 -16.00 17.03 9.02
N THR A 146 -16.37 17.46 7.82
CA THR A 146 -17.61 18.23 7.59
C THR A 146 -18.86 17.36 7.52
N ILE A 147 -18.70 16.07 7.19
CA ILE A 147 -19.81 15.14 6.89
C ILE A 147 -20.77 14.97 8.08
N PRO A 148 -20.31 14.83 9.34
CA PRO A 148 -21.22 14.78 10.48
C PRO A 148 -22.08 16.04 10.61
N VAL A 149 -21.53 17.22 10.32
CA VAL A 149 -22.23 18.51 10.42
C VAL A 149 -23.27 18.66 9.30
N PHE A 150 -22.93 18.26 8.07
CA PHE A 150 -23.91 18.17 6.97
C PHE A 150 -25.03 17.17 7.27
N THR A 151 -24.70 16.03 7.87
CA THR A 151 -25.69 15.01 8.26
C THR A 151 -26.62 15.52 9.37
N ALA A 152 -26.07 16.22 10.37
CA ALA A 152 -26.86 16.88 11.41
C ALA A 152 -27.79 17.95 10.82
N ALA A 153 -27.32 18.73 9.84
CA ALA A 153 -28.15 19.69 9.12
C ALA A 153 -29.32 19.00 8.40
N ALA A 154 -29.06 17.91 7.67
CA ALA A 154 -30.08 17.12 7.00
C ALA A 154 -31.13 16.56 7.99
N ALA A 155 -30.69 16.09 9.16
CA ALA A 155 -31.58 15.57 10.20
C ALA A 155 -32.61 16.62 10.70
N THR A 156 -32.29 17.91 10.65
CA THR A 156 -33.25 18.97 11.02
C THR A 156 -34.45 19.04 10.08
N CYS A 157 -34.30 18.71 8.80
CA CYS A 157 -35.42 18.63 7.85
C CYS A 157 -36.37 17.48 8.18
N ILE A 158 -35.80 16.33 8.58
CA ILE A 158 -36.56 15.16 9.02
C ILE A 158 -37.31 15.50 10.31
N SER A 159 -36.62 16.04 11.32
CA SER A 159 -37.22 16.46 12.59
C SER A 159 -38.37 17.46 12.39
N ARG A 160 -38.17 18.49 11.55
CA ARG A 160 -39.23 19.45 11.22
C ARG A 160 -40.46 18.76 10.63
N SER A 161 -40.24 17.80 9.73
CA SER A 161 -41.33 17.09 9.06
C SER A 161 -42.04 16.11 9.97
N ILE A 162 -41.35 15.49 10.93
CA ILE A 162 -41.96 14.70 12.01
C ILE A 162 -42.96 15.56 12.80
N HIS A 163 -42.53 16.74 13.25
CA HIS A 163 -43.41 17.62 14.03
C HIS A 163 -44.59 18.18 13.22
N ALA A 164 -44.41 18.37 11.91
CA ALA A 164 -45.45 18.89 11.01
C ALA A 164 -46.34 17.78 10.40
N ALA A 165 -45.94 16.50 10.46
CA ALA A 165 -46.65 15.39 9.84
C ALA A 165 -48.06 15.20 10.41
N SER A 166 -48.28 15.50 11.69
CA SER A 166 -49.63 15.42 12.26
C SER A 166 -50.61 16.43 11.63
N ARG A 167 -50.11 17.57 11.14
CA ARG A 167 -50.90 18.72 10.66
C ARG A 167 -51.07 18.80 9.15
N SER A 168 -50.23 18.13 8.36
CA SER A 168 -50.21 18.27 6.91
C SER A 168 -49.85 16.95 6.22
N TRP A 169 -50.71 16.51 5.29
CA TRP A 169 -50.48 15.30 4.50
C TRP A 169 -49.23 15.41 3.61
N LEU A 170 -48.90 16.60 3.09
CA LEU A 170 -47.68 16.86 2.35
C LEU A 170 -46.42 16.60 3.20
N HIS A 171 -46.44 16.98 4.48
CA HIS A 171 -45.34 16.69 5.40
C HIS A 171 -45.25 15.19 5.75
N ARG A 172 -46.38 14.46 5.74
CA ARG A 172 -46.37 12.99 5.87
C ARG A 172 -45.67 12.35 4.67
N ILE A 173 -46.04 12.75 3.46
CA ILE A 173 -45.40 12.23 2.24
C ILE A 173 -43.91 12.58 2.22
N ALA A 174 -43.56 13.84 2.51
CA ALA A 174 -42.16 14.26 2.56
C ALA A 174 -41.37 13.48 3.61
N LEU A 175 -41.94 13.22 4.79
CA LEU A 175 -41.32 12.40 5.83
C LEU A 175 -41.07 10.96 5.34
N VAL A 176 -42.07 10.32 4.74
CA VAL A 176 -41.92 8.97 4.17
C VAL A 176 -40.83 8.95 3.10
N ALA A 177 -40.82 9.93 2.19
CA ALA A 177 -39.81 10.03 1.15
C ALA A 177 -38.38 10.22 1.72
N MET A 178 -38.22 11.07 2.74
CA MET A 178 -36.92 11.27 3.39
C MET A 178 -36.44 10.03 4.14
N LEU A 179 -37.32 9.34 4.87
CA LEU A 179 -36.99 8.10 5.57
C LEU A 179 -36.65 6.97 4.58
N ALA A 180 -37.41 6.84 3.49
CA ALA A 180 -37.10 5.91 2.41
C ALA A 180 -35.76 6.23 1.76
N GLY A 181 -35.45 7.51 1.52
CA GLY A 181 -34.15 7.95 1.00
C GLY A 181 -33.00 7.66 1.96
N ALA A 182 -33.21 7.79 3.28
CA ALA A 182 -32.21 7.42 4.28
C ALA A 182 -31.96 5.91 4.29
N ALA A 183 -33.01 5.09 4.25
CA ALA A 183 -32.91 3.64 4.14
C ALA A 183 -32.21 3.21 2.84
N ALA A 184 -32.54 3.83 1.71
CA ALA A 184 -31.87 3.60 0.44
C ALA A 184 -30.38 3.99 0.49
N SER A 185 -30.05 5.12 1.12
CA SER A 185 -28.65 5.54 1.29
C SER A 185 -27.86 4.55 2.14
N PHE A 186 -28.47 4.00 3.19
CA PHE A 186 -27.88 2.93 4.00
C PHE A 186 -27.65 1.65 3.18
N ALA A 187 -28.63 1.22 2.38
CA ALA A 187 -28.50 0.06 1.51
C ALA A 187 -27.40 0.24 0.44
N ILE A 188 -27.29 1.43 -0.14
CA ILE A 188 -26.21 1.79 -1.07
C ILE A 188 -24.85 1.72 -0.37
N ALA A 189 -24.75 2.27 0.85
CA ALA A 189 -23.51 2.23 1.62
C ALA A 189 -23.09 0.79 1.94
N LEU A 190 -24.01 -0.09 2.35
CA LEU A 190 -23.73 -1.52 2.57
C LEU A 190 -23.29 -2.23 1.30
N THR A 191 -23.94 -1.94 0.18
CA THR A 191 -23.59 -2.53 -1.13
C THR A 191 -22.19 -2.08 -1.55
N MET A 192 -21.88 -0.79 -1.43
CA MET A 192 -20.54 -0.26 -1.74
C MET A 192 -19.48 -0.79 -0.78
N PHE A 193 -19.81 -0.96 0.50
CA PHE A 193 -18.91 -1.60 1.47
C PHE A 193 -18.58 -3.03 1.04
N HIS A 194 -19.59 -3.83 0.68
CA HIS A 194 -19.37 -5.19 0.19
C HIS A 194 -18.52 -5.22 -1.09
N ILE A 195 -18.71 -4.28 -2.02
CA ILE A 195 -17.91 -4.21 -3.25
C ILE A 195 -16.49 -3.73 -2.94
N SER A 196 -16.31 -2.79 -2.01
CA SER A 196 -15.00 -2.22 -1.69
C SER A 196 -14.00 -3.24 -1.13
N ARG A 197 -14.48 -4.36 -0.55
CA ARG A 197 -13.60 -5.45 -0.10
C ARG A 197 -12.78 -6.04 -1.24
N LEU A 198 -13.31 -5.98 -2.47
CA LEU A 198 -12.65 -6.49 -3.68
C LEU A 198 -11.44 -5.63 -4.11
N ASN A 199 -11.22 -4.47 -3.49
CA ASN A 199 -10.02 -3.66 -3.70
C ASN A 199 -8.81 -4.16 -2.89
N TYR A 200 -8.96 -5.22 -2.10
CA TYR A 200 -7.91 -5.74 -1.21
C TYR A 200 -7.50 -7.19 -1.58
N PRO A 201 -7.03 -7.45 -2.83
CA PRO A 201 -6.65 -8.80 -3.25
C PRO A 201 -5.40 -9.35 -2.55
N GLY A 202 -4.49 -8.52 -2.01
CA GLY A 202 -3.24 -8.98 -1.41
C GLY A 202 -3.44 -9.94 -0.23
N GLY A 203 -4.45 -9.70 0.60
CA GLY A 203 -4.79 -10.63 1.68
C GLY A 203 -5.29 -11.99 1.17
N GLU A 204 -6.08 -11.98 0.09
CA GLU A 204 -6.58 -13.20 -0.56
C GLU A 204 -5.44 -13.95 -1.25
N ALA A 205 -4.51 -13.25 -1.91
CA ALA A 205 -3.33 -13.84 -2.56
C ALA A 205 -2.44 -14.57 -1.55
N LEU A 206 -2.16 -13.94 -0.40
CA LEU A 206 -1.38 -14.57 0.67
C LEU A 206 -2.08 -15.82 1.24
N TYR A 207 -3.40 -15.75 1.41
CA TYR A 207 -4.20 -16.90 1.85
C TYR A 207 -4.16 -18.04 0.82
N ALA A 208 -4.30 -17.72 -0.47
CA ALA A 208 -4.25 -18.67 -1.57
C ALA A 208 -2.87 -19.36 -1.63
N LEU A 209 -1.77 -18.60 -1.55
CA LEU A 209 -0.42 -19.15 -1.50
C LEU A 209 -0.26 -20.16 -0.34
N HIS A 210 -0.75 -19.82 0.84
CA HIS A 210 -0.73 -20.74 1.99
C HIS A 210 -1.56 -22.00 1.79
N ALA A 211 -2.68 -21.90 1.05
CA ALA A 211 -3.50 -23.05 0.73
C ALA A 211 -2.84 -23.96 -0.31
N ILE A 212 -2.20 -23.37 -1.34
CA ILE A 212 -1.51 -24.09 -2.42
C ILE A 212 -0.26 -24.79 -1.89
N GLU A 213 0.62 -24.06 -1.21
CA GLU A 213 1.92 -24.56 -0.74
C GLU A 213 1.87 -25.10 0.70
N LYS A 214 0.70 -25.57 1.15
CA LYS A 214 0.46 -26.02 2.53
C LYS A 214 1.49 -27.04 3.04
N ASN A 215 1.98 -27.90 2.15
CA ASN A 215 2.90 -28.98 2.49
C ASN A 215 4.38 -28.55 2.49
N GLU A 216 4.69 -27.37 1.95
CA GLU A 216 6.06 -26.88 1.87
C GLU A 216 6.54 -26.34 3.22
N PRO A 217 7.57 -26.96 3.82
CA PRO A 217 8.02 -26.61 5.17
C PRO A 217 8.75 -25.27 5.22
N TYR A 218 9.37 -24.85 4.12
CA TYR A 218 10.18 -23.64 4.03
C TYR A 218 9.85 -22.88 2.75
N VAL A 219 9.17 -21.76 2.90
CA VAL A 219 8.85 -20.85 1.81
C VAL A 219 9.37 -19.47 2.19
N HIS A 220 10.09 -18.86 1.26
CA HIS A 220 10.52 -17.47 1.33
C HIS A 220 9.76 -16.65 0.28
N VAL A 221 8.92 -15.73 0.75
CA VAL A 221 7.98 -14.97 -0.09
C VAL A 221 8.45 -13.53 -0.20
N HIS A 222 8.56 -13.02 -1.43
CA HIS A 222 8.58 -11.58 -1.67
C HIS A 222 7.16 -11.08 -1.91
N MET A 223 6.83 -9.95 -1.29
CA MET A 223 5.57 -9.23 -1.52
C MET A 223 5.92 -7.81 -1.98
N ASP A 224 5.44 -7.42 -3.15
CA ASP A 224 5.62 -6.06 -3.63
C ASP A 224 4.76 -5.04 -2.86
N ALA A 225 4.97 -3.75 -3.16
CA ALA A 225 4.27 -2.67 -2.49
C ALA A 225 2.75 -2.77 -2.65
N ASP A 226 2.28 -3.08 -3.86
CA ASP A 226 0.86 -3.20 -4.18
C ASP A 226 0.21 -4.38 -3.45
N THR A 227 0.90 -5.51 -3.37
CA THR A 227 0.47 -6.68 -2.59
C THR A 227 0.28 -6.32 -1.11
N ALA A 228 1.26 -5.65 -0.50
CA ALA A 228 1.18 -5.24 0.90
C ALA A 228 0.07 -4.19 1.13
N MET A 229 -0.05 -3.20 0.24
CA MET A 229 -1.07 -2.14 0.34
C MET A 229 -2.50 -2.67 0.18
N THR A 230 -2.66 -3.81 -0.49
CA THR A 230 -3.95 -4.48 -0.70
C THR A 230 -4.24 -5.59 0.32
N GLY A 231 -3.56 -5.57 1.47
CA GLY A 231 -3.95 -6.35 2.65
C GLY A 231 -3.10 -7.57 2.97
N ALA A 232 -2.05 -7.86 2.19
CA ALA A 232 -1.08 -8.88 2.58
C ALA A 232 -0.28 -8.39 3.80
N SER A 233 -0.39 -9.11 4.92
CA SER A 233 0.32 -8.79 6.16
C SER A 233 0.71 -10.05 6.93
N LEU A 234 1.67 -9.92 7.85
CA LEU A 234 2.11 -11.03 8.70
C LEU A 234 0.99 -11.60 9.59
N TYR A 235 -0.09 -10.87 9.84
CA TYR A 235 -1.27 -11.41 10.55
C TYR A 235 -1.97 -12.53 9.75
N GLY A 236 -1.77 -12.59 8.43
CA GLY A 236 -2.27 -13.66 7.57
C GLY A 236 -1.35 -14.89 7.49
N GLN A 237 -0.21 -14.87 8.19
CA GLN A 237 0.75 -15.97 8.19
C GLN A 237 0.13 -17.23 8.84
N SER A 238 0.05 -18.31 8.09
CA SER A 238 -0.42 -19.60 8.61
C SER A 238 0.73 -20.53 9.06
N ASN A 239 1.90 -20.43 8.42
CA ASN A 239 3.07 -21.24 8.74
C ASN A 239 4.19 -20.38 9.36
N PRO A 240 4.57 -20.58 10.64
CA PRO A 240 5.59 -19.79 11.33
C PRO A 240 7.02 -20.00 10.78
N LYS A 241 7.25 -21.05 10.00
CA LYS A 241 8.57 -21.35 9.40
C LYS A 241 8.83 -20.59 8.10
N TRP A 242 7.78 -19.99 7.52
CA TRP A 242 7.91 -19.19 6.30
C TRP A 242 8.49 -17.81 6.63
N SER A 243 9.27 -17.28 5.70
CA SER A 243 9.82 -15.94 5.77
C SER A 243 9.20 -15.04 4.70
N TYR A 244 9.03 -13.76 5.03
CA TYR A 244 8.42 -12.77 4.16
C TYR A 244 9.32 -11.55 4.07
N SER A 245 9.43 -11.00 2.88
CA SER A 245 10.20 -9.80 2.62
C SER A 245 9.40 -8.84 1.75
N LYS A 246 9.44 -7.57 2.14
CA LYS A 246 8.97 -6.45 1.33
C LYS A 246 10.16 -5.59 0.93
N ASN A 247 11.23 -6.21 0.46
CA ASN A 247 12.39 -5.46 0.04
C ASN A 247 12.07 -4.72 -1.27
N GLU A 248 11.89 -3.41 -1.17
CA GLU A 248 11.56 -2.51 -2.27
C GLU A 248 12.81 -2.04 -3.04
N THR A 249 14.02 -2.43 -2.62
CA THR A 249 15.26 -2.06 -3.33
C THR A 249 15.51 -2.87 -4.59
N HIS A 250 14.83 -4.00 -4.75
CA HIS A 250 15.00 -4.91 -5.89
C HIS A 250 14.50 -4.26 -7.18
N LYS A 251 15.32 -4.29 -8.23
CA LYS A 251 15.00 -3.66 -9.53
C LYS A 251 15.05 -4.65 -10.69
N SER A 252 15.85 -5.70 -10.56
CA SER A 252 16.06 -6.71 -11.59
C SER A 252 15.68 -8.09 -11.07
N GLN A 253 15.30 -9.00 -11.97
CA GLN A 253 14.99 -10.39 -11.64
C GLN A 253 16.14 -11.09 -10.88
N ASP A 254 17.39 -10.79 -11.21
CA ASP A 254 18.56 -11.38 -10.54
C ASP A 254 18.66 -10.95 -9.05
N ASP A 255 18.15 -9.77 -8.67
CA ASP A 255 18.13 -9.35 -7.26
C ASP A 255 17.16 -10.22 -6.42
N PHE A 256 16.03 -10.62 -7.01
CA PHE A 256 15.08 -11.54 -6.37
C PHE A 256 15.66 -12.95 -6.23
N LEU A 257 16.40 -13.40 -7.25
CA LEU A 257 17.09 -14.69 -7.22
C LEU A 257 18.18 -14.68 -6.15
N GLU A 258 19.03 -13.64 -6.08
CA GLU A 258 20.06 -13.50 -5.04
C GLU A 258 19.48 -13.55 -3.63
N ALA A 259 18.34 -12.86 -3.41
CA ALA A 259 17.63 -12.88 -2.14
C ALA A 259 16.96 -14.23 -1.82
N ARG A 260 17.02 -15.19 -2.74
CA ARG A 260 16.51 -16.56 -2.61
C ARG A 260 15.02 -16.61 -2.28
N TYR A 261 14.24 -15.80 -2.99
CA TYR A 261 12.78 -15.95 -2.92
C TYR A 261 12.37 -17.22 -3.64
N THR A 262 11.60 -18.05 -2.96
CA THR A 262 10.96 -19.22 -3.56
C THR A 262 9.67 -18.83 -4.26
N HIS A 263 8.99 -17.81 -3.75
CA HIS A 263 7.70 -17.34 -4.22
C HIS A 263 7.69 -15.82 -4.26
N ILE A 264 6.93 -15.27 -5.20
CA ILE A 264 6.76 -13.83 -5.36
C ILE A 264 5.28 -13.56 -5.57
N ILE A 265 4.70 -12.68 -4.76
CA ILE A 265 3.37 -12.15 -5.01
C ILE A 265 3.55 -10.74 -5.57
N THR A 266 3.10 -10.53 -6.81
CA THR A 266 3.34 -9.28 -7.52
C THR A 266 2.18 -8.85 -8.41
N SER A 267 2.06 -7.53 -8.57
CA SER A 267 1.21 -6.85 -9.56
C SER A 267 1.84 -6.80 -10.96
N THR A 268 3.16 -7.04 -11.08
CA THR A 268 3.92 -6.92 -12.32
C THR A 268 4.61 -8.26 -12.68
N PRO A 269 3.85 -9.28 -13.13
CA PRO A 269 4.41 -10.58 -13.46
C PRO A 269 5.41 -10.50 -14.63
N ASP A 270 5.26 -9.50 -15.52
CA ASP A 270 6.10 -9.31 -16.70
C ASP A 270 7.58 -9.03 -16.40
N LEU A 271 7.91 -8.67 -15.14
CA LEU A 271 9.30 -8.52 -14.70
C LEU A 271 10.04 -9.87 -14.64
N PHE A 272 9.30 -10.99 -14.61
CA PHE A 272 9.84 -12.32 -14.36
C PHE A 272 9.72 -13.19 -15.61
N ASP A 273 10.84 -13.75 -16.03
CA ASP A 273 10.86 -14.73 -17.12
C ASP A 273 10.08 -16.00 -16.74
N THR A 274 9.11 -16.35 -17.59
CA THR A 274 8.29 -17.57 -17.50
C THR A 274 9.11 -18.87 -17.54
N ALA A 275 10.34 -18.83 -18.04
CA ALA A 275 11.26 -19.97 -18.00
C ALA A 275 11.80 -20.22 -16.57
N LEU A 276 11.81 -19.20 -15.72
CA LEU A 276 12.36 -19.26 -14.36
C LEU A 276 11.26 -19.26 -13.30
N PHE A 277 10.16 -18.55 -13.53
CA PHE A 277 9.02 -18.49 -12.62
C PHE A 277 7.75 -18.98 -13.31
N GLU A 278 7.00 -19.84 -12.63
CA GLU A 278 5.66 -20.23 -13.06
C GLU A 278 4.60 -19.47 -12.25
N ILE A 279 3.50 -19.08 -12.91
CA ILE A 279 2.33 -18.51 -12.23
C ILE A 279 1.51 -19.67 -11.66
N ILE A 280 1.39 -19.73 -10.34
CA ILE A 280 0.61 -20.76 -9.63
C ILE A 280 -0.78 -20.29 -9.22
N ASP A 281 -1.00 -18.97 -9.12
CA ASP A 281 -2.31 -18.39 -8.83
C ASP A 281 -2.45 -16.98 -9.41
N GLU A 282 -3.68 -16.63 -9.79
CA GLU A 282 -4.09 -15.29 -10.18
C GLU A 282 -5.17 -14.79 -9.23
N THR A 283 -4.88 -13.75 -8.47
CA THR A 283 -5.84 -13.17 -7.55
C THR A 283 -6.58 -12.01 -8.21
N TYR A 284 -7.90 -12.12 -8.24
CA TYR A 284 -8.79 -11.18 -8.91
C TYR A 284 -9.20 -10.06 -7.96
N GLY A 285 -9.12 -8.81 -8.44
CA GLY A 285 -9.59 -7.63 -7.71
C GLY A 285 -10.63 -6.85 -8.49
N LEU A 286 -11.20 -5.82 -7.86
CA LEU A 286 -12.13 -4.90 -8.51
C LEU A 286 -11.44 -4.19 -9.68
N ASP A 287 -12.05 -4.27 -10.87
CA ASP A 287 -11.61 -3.52 -12.05
C ASP A 287 -12.46 -2.28 -12.26
N LYS A 288 -13.77 -2.48 -12.44
CA LYS A 288 -14.71 -1.38 -12.63
C LYS A 288 -16.14 -1.75 -12.24
N ILE A 289 -16.89 -0.72 -11.88
CA ILE A 289 -18.33 -0.78 -11.66
C ILE A 289 -19.00 -0.06 -12.82
N GLN A 290 -19.88 -0.75 -13.55
CA GLN A 290 -20.60 -0.20 -14.69
C GLN A 290 -22.09 -0.47 -14.57
N LEU A 291 -22.92 0.37 -15.17
CA LEU A 291 -24.35 0.06 -15.28
C LEU A 291 -24.56 -1.09 -16.27
N LYS A 292 -25.45 -2.00 -15.93
CA LYS A 292 -25.91 -3.05 -16.84
C LYS A 292 -26.65 -2.40 -18.02
N SER A 293 -26.49 -2.95 -19.22
CA SER A 293 -27.36 -2.60 -20.34
C SER A 293 -28.81 -3.00 -20.01
N VAL A 294 -29.78 -2.35 -20.64
CA VAL A 294 -31.21 -2.62 -20.38
C VAL A 294 -31.53 -4.11 -20.56
N ASP A 295 -30.99 -4.75 -21.60
CA ASP A 295 -31.22 -6.17 -21.87
C ASP A 295 -30.54 -7.08 -20.84
N ALA A 296 -29.31 -6.75 -20.44
CA ALA A 296 -28.60 -7.49 -19.40
C ALA A 296 -29.31 -7.36 -18.04
N TYR A 297 -29.87 -6.19 -17.74
CA TYR A 297 -30.63 -5.95 -16.51
C TYR A 297 -31.96 -6.72 -16.51
N LYS A 298 -32.72 -6.71 -17.63
CA LYS A 298 -33.93 -7.54 -17.77
C LYS A 298 -33.64 -9.01 -17.53
N LYS A 299 -32.52 -9.53 -18.07
CA LYS A 299 -32.07 -10.91 -17.85
C LYS A 299 -31.64 -11.15 -16.40
N SER A 300 -30.99 -10.19 -15.74
CA SER A 300 -30.57 -10.35 -14.34
C SER A 300 -31.77 -10.40 -13.38
N ILE A 301 -32.82 -9.63 -13.65
CA ILE A 301 -34.09 -9.67 -12.89
C ILE A 301 -34.71 -11.07 -12.94
N GLN A 302 -34.67 -11.75 -14.09
CA GLN A 302 -35.15 -13.14 -14.22
C GLN A 302 -34.37 -14.11 -13.31
N ASN A 303 -33.10 -13.80 -13.04
CA ASN A 303 -32.22 -14.58 -12.16
C ASN A 303 -32.19 -14.04 -10.72
N HIS A 304 -33.19 -13.24 -10.30
CA HIS A 304 -33.29 -12.65 -8.96
C HIS A 304 -32.15 -11.68 -8.59
N ASP A 305 -31.40 -11.17 -9.57
CA ASP A 305 -30.41 -10.10 -9.38
C ASP A 305 -31.00 -8.76 -9.84
N PHE A 306 -31.47 -8.00 -8.85
CA PHE A 306 -32.13 -6.71 -9.04
C PHE A 306 -31.15 -5.52 -9.08
N LEU A 307 -29.84 -5.74 -8.91
CA LEU A 307 -28.88 -4.65 -8.92
C LEU A 307 -28.65 -4.16 -10.36
N PRO A 308 -28.79 -2.86 -10.64
CA PRO A 308 -28.57 -2.31 -11.98
C PRO A 308 -27.08 -2.17 -12.33
N ILE A 309 -26.19 -2.55 -11.41
CA ILE A 309 -24.74 -2.46 -11.57
C ILE A 309 -24.14 -3.84 -11.89
N GLN A 310 -23.10 -3.84 -12.72
CA GLN A 310 -22.23 -4.97 -12.97
C GLN A 310 -20.85 -4.64 -12.40
N VAL A 311 -20.41 -5.48 -11.45
CA VAL A 311 -19.06 -5.44 -10.90
C VAL A 311 -18.19 -6.31 -11.80
N ARG A 312 -17.18 -5.71 -12.45
CA ARG A 312 -16.16 -6.45 -13.20
C ARG A 312 -14.91 -6.60 -12.36
N MET A 313 -14.37 -7.81 -12.39
CA MET A 313 -13.10 -8.16 -11.74
C MET A 313 -12.08 -8.49 -12.82
N SER A 314 -10.82 -8.24 -12.52
CA SER A 314 -9.67 -8.62 -13.36
C SER A 314 -8.57 -9.19 -12.46
N PRO A 315 -7.64 -9.99 -13.00
CA PRO A 315 -6.45 -10.35 -12.24
C PRO A 315 -5.69 -9.06 -11.89
N LYS A 316 -5.30 -8.93 -10.61
CA LYS A 316 -4.57 -7.78 -10.07
C LYS A 316 -3.24 -8.18 -9.48
N LEU A 317 -3.15 -9.40 -8.93
CA LEU A 317 -1.93 -9.96 -8.37
C LEU A 317 -1.72 -11.37 -8.91
N TYR A 318 -0.46 -11.73 -9.04
CA TYR A 318 -0.01 -13.02 -9.52
C TYR A 318 0.92 -13.62 -8.48
N THR A 319 0.69 -14.88 -8.15
CA THR A 319 1.57 -15.65 -7.29
C THR A 319 2.49 -16.48 -8.17
N LEU A 320 3.78 -16.17 -8.11
CA LEU A 320 4.84 -16.83 -8.85
C LEU A 320 5.57 -17.81 -7.95
N ARG A 321 5.93 -18.98 -8.50
CA ARG A 321 6.80 -19.97 -7.88
C ARG A 321 8.06 -20.12 -8.72
N LEU A 322 9.21 -20.15 -8.06
CA LEU A 322 10.50 -20.34 -8.70
C LEU A 322 10.66 -21.81 -9.14
N ILE A 323 10.92 -22.01 -10.44
CA ILE A 323 11.17 -23.32 -11.03
C ILE A 323 12.63 -23.69 -10.74
N ASN A 324 12.87 -24.93 -10.27
CA ASN A 324 14.20 -25.46 -9.90
C ASN A 324 15.06 -24.44 -9.11
N PRO A 325 14.63 -24.02 -7.90
CA PRO A 325 15.22 -22.90 -7.17
C PRO A 325 16.75 -22.91 -7.07
N GLN A 326 17.33 -24.09 -6.90
CA GLN A 326 18.77 -24.28 -6.70
C GLN A 326 19.57 -24.00 -7.96
N LYS A 327 19.14 -24.56 -9.09
CA LYS A 327 19.78 -24.38 -10.39
C LYS A 327 19.64 -22.93 -10.84
N THR A 328 18.43 -22.39 -10.76
CA THR A 328 18.14 -21.01 -11.17
C THR A 328 18.92 -19.99 -10.34
N TRP A 329 19.01 -20.20 -9.02
CA TRP A 329 19.83 -19.37 -8.14
C TRP A 329 21.32 -19.42 -8.52
N MET A 330 21.87 -20.61 -8.72
CA MET A 330 23.27 -20.80 -9.12
C MET A 330 23.56 -20.06 -10.43
N GLU A 331 22.71 -20.21 -11.45
CA GLU A 331 22.88 -19.53 -12.73
C GLU A 331 22.79 -18.00 -12.59
N ALA A 332 21.92 -17.48 -11.73
CA ALA A 332 21.88 -16.06 -11.39
C ALA A 332 23.18 -15.56 -10.73
N MET A 333 23.74 -16.31 -9.78
CA MET A 333 25.03 -15.95 -9.17
C MET A 333 26.15 -15.88 -10.22
N LEU A 334 26.15 -16.84 -11.15
CA LEU A 334 27.12 -16.91 -12.25
C LEU A 334 26.97 -15.77 -13.27
N ARG A 335 25.78 -15.18 -13.44
CA ARG A 335 25.56 -14.00 -14.26
C ARG A 335 25.93 -12.70 -13.55
N LYS A 336 25.60 -12.60 -12.25
CA LYS A 336 25.78 -11.38 -11.46
C LYS A 336 27.24 -11.13 -11.08
N TYR A 337 27.96 -12.16 -10.70
CA TYR A 337 29.33 -12.05 -10.23
C TYR A 337 30.33 -12.53 -11.31
N PRO A 338 31.32 -11.69 -11.68
CA PRO A 338 32.33 -12.09 -12.66
C PRO A 338 33.14 -13.31 -12.25
N VAL A 339 33.39 -13.47 -10.94
CA VAL A 339 34.14 -14.60 -10.37
C VAL A 339 33.38 -15.20 -9.19
N VAL A 340 33.06 -16.49 -9.28
CA VAL A 340 32.34 -17.24 -8.24
C VAL A 340 33.13 -18.49 -7.86
N LEU A 341 33.31 -18.72 -6.57
CA LEU A 341 33.97 -19.91 -6.03
C LEU A 341 32.98 -20.74 -5.21
N TYR A 342 32.57 -21.88 -5.74
CA TYR A 342 31.85 -22.88 -4.96
C TYR A 342 32.83 -23.69 -4.10
N SER A 343 32.52 -23.81 -2.82
CA SER A 343 33.45 -24.27 -1.80
C SER A 343 32.77 -25.13 -0.73
N LYS A 344 33.60 -25.79 0.10
CA LYS A 344 33.16 -26.44 1.34
C LYS A 344 34.04 -25.98 2.49
N SER A 345 33.43 -25.58 3.61
CA SER A 345 34.13 -24.94 4.74
C SER A 345 35.27 -25.80 5.29
N TYR A 346 35.07 -27.10 5.37
CA TYR A 346 36.02 -28.08 5.90
C TYR A 346 37.07 -28.57 4.90
N CYS A 347 36.98 -28.22 3.61
CA CYS A 347 37.82 -28.80 2.57
C CYS A 347 39.22 -28.14 2.51
N PRO A 348 40.34 -28.88 2.64
CA PRO A 348 41.69 -28.32 2.58
C PRO A 348 42.01 -27.61 1.25
N TYR A 349 41.63 -28.21 0.12
CA TYR A 349 41.83 -27.62 -1.21
C TYR A 349 41.01 -26.34 -1.40
N CYS A 350 39.84 -26.25 -0.77
CA CYS A 350 39.01 -25.05 -0.77
C CYS A 350 39.66 -23.92 0.02
N MET A 351 40.21 -24.20 1.20
CA MET A 351 40.94 -23.21 1.98
C MET A 351 42.17 -22.69 1.23
N ALA A 352 42.94 -23.58 0.60
CA ALA A 352 44.07 -23.21 -0.24
C ALA A 352 43.65 -22.37 -1.45
N ALA A 353 42.53 -22.71 -2.11
CA ALA A 353 42.01 -21.93 -3.23
C ALA A 353 41.59 -20.51 -2.82
N LYS A 354 40.90 -20.36 -1.68
CA LYS A 354 40.51 -19.05 -1.14
C LYS A 354 41.73 -18.18 -0.84
N GLN A 355 42.74 -18.75 -0.17
CA GLN A 355 43.98 -18.03 0.14
C GLN A 355 44.77 -17.63 -1.11
N LEU A 356 44.74 -18.46 -2.15
CA LEU A 356 45.43 -18.16 -3.40
C LEU A 356 44.71 -17.06 -4.16
N ILE A 357 43.40 -17.21 -4.38
CA ILE A 357 42.62 -16.27 -5.19
C ILE A 357 42.45 -14.90 -4.51
N SER A 358 42.40 -14.85 -3.17
CA SER A 358 42.29 -13.59 -2.43
C SER A 358 43.48 -12.65 -2.60
N LYS A 359 44.63 -13.16 -3.08
CA LYS A 359 45.81 -12.34 -3.40
C LYS A 359 45.62 -11.50 -4.67
N TYR A 360 44.73 -11.93 -5.56
CA TYR A 360 44.55 -11.34 -6.90
C TYR A 360 43.15 -10.74 -7.07
N CYS A 361 42.11 -11.47 -6.68
CA CYS A 361 40.71 -11.07 -6.85
C CYS A 361 40.21 -10.34 -5.61
N LYS A 362 39.89 -9.05 -5.74
CA LYS A 362 39.24 -8.26 -4.69
C LYS A 362 37.74 -8.51 -4.58
N HIS A 363 37.09 -8.87 -5.69
CA HIS A 363 35.64 -9.04 -5.80
C HIS A 363 35.29 -10.47 -6.23
N ILE A 364 35.48 -11.42 -5.31
CA ILE A 364 35.10 -12.82 -5.51
C ILE A 364 33.91 -13.17 -4.61
N GLU A 365 32.90 -13.81 -5.19
CA GLU A 365 31.79 -14.37 -4.41
C GLU A 365 32.11 -15.81 -4.02
N VAL A 366 32.09 -16.12 -2.73
CA VAL A 366 32.42 -17.45 -2.20
C VAL A 366 31.16 -18.09 -1.63
N ILE A 367 30.75 -19.21 -2.24
CA ILE A 367 29.57 -19.96 -1.83
C ILE A 367 30.02 -21.22 -1.10
N GLU A 368 29.88 -21.24 0.23
CA GLU A 368 30.06 -22.44 1.04
C GLU A 368 28.84 -23.35 0.89
N VAL A 369 28.96 -24.38 0.06
CA VAL A 369 27.85 -25.29 -0.30
C VAL A 369 27.40 -26.12 0.90
N ASP A 370 28.29 -26.46 1.81
CA ASP A 370 27.99 -27.24 3.03
C ASP A 370 27.20 -26.44 4.08
N HIS A 371 27.20 -25.11 4.00
CA HIS A 371 26.34 -24.27 4.83
C HIS A 371 24.98 -24.00 4.19
N GLN A 372 24.75 -24.45 2.96
CA GLN A 372 23.46 -24.33 2.29
C GLN A 372 22.54 -25.46 2.72
N ARG A 373 21.28 -25.12 3.05
CA ARG A 373 20.26 -26.13 3.43
C ARG A 373 20.04 -27.21 2.36
N ASN A 374 20.28 -26.84 1.11
CA ASN A 374 20.12 -27.59 -0.13
C ASN A 374 21.47 -27.80 -0.83
N GLY A 375 22.54 -28.01 -0.05
CA GLY A 375 23.89 -28.16 -0.59
C GLY A 375 24.04 -29.35 -1.55
N TYR A 376 23.23 -30.41 -1.39
CA TYR A 376 23.24 -31.57 -2.28
C TYR A 376 22.71 -31.22 -3.67
N GLU A 377 21.59 -30.51 -3.75
CA GLU A 377 20.98 -30.08 -5.02
C GLU A 377 21.86 -29.07 -5.75
N ILE A 378 22.53 -28.18 -5.01
CA ILE A 378 23.54 -27.27 -5.58
C ILE A 378 24.71 -28.08 -6.14
N GLN A 379 25.18 -29.11 -5.42
CA GLN A 379 26.26 -29.97 -5.90
C GLN A 379 25.85 -30.76 -7.16
N ASP A 380 24.63 -31.29 -7.22
CA ASP A 380 24.13 -32.01 -8.39
C ASP A 380 23.98 -31.08 -9.61
N ALA A 381 23.50 -29.85 -9.40
CA ALA A 381 23.42 -28.86 -10.47
C ALA A 381 24.81 -28.43 -10.96
N LEU A 382 25.81 -28.33 -10.07
CA LEU A 382 27.20 -28.09 -10.45
C LEU A 382 27.76 -29.25 -11.30
N ILE A 383 27.46 -30.50 -10.95
CA ILE A 383 27.86 -31.68 -11.72
C ILE A 383 27.23 -31.64 -13.12
N GLU A 384 25.95 -31.28 -13.21
CA GLU A 384 25.24 -31.15 -14.50
C GLU A 384 25.89 -30.08 -15.39
N LEU A 385 26.25 -28.92 -14.80
CA LEU A 385 26.85 -27.80 -15.55
C LEU A 385 28.31 -28.02 -15.94
N THR A 386 29.12 -28.63 -15.08
CA THR A 386 30.59 -28.67 -15.25
C THR A 386 31.17 -30.06 -15.44
N GLY A 387 30.41 -31.11 -15.15
CA GLY A 387 30.91 -32.47 -15.01
C GLY A 387 31.75 -32.71 -13.76
N GLN A 388 31.98 -31.69 -12.92
CA GLN A 388 32.87 -31.78 -11.75
C GLN A 388 32.09 -31.96 -10.46
N ARG A 389 32.33 -33.08 -9.77
CA ARG A 389 31.73 -33.40 -8.46
C ARG A 389 32.50 -32.83 -7.26
N THR A 390 33.78 -32.54 -7.43
CA THR A 390 34.71 -32.16 -6.35
C THR A 390 34.79 -30.65 -6.17
N PHE A 391 35.04 -30.22 -4.93
CA PHE A 391 35.27 -28.81 -4.58
C PHE A 391 36.77 -28.58 -4.33
N PRO A 392 37.31 -27.38 -4.61
CA PRO A 392 36.61 -26.18 -5.08
C PRO A 392 36.18 -26.25 -6.56
N ASN A 393 35.19 -25.44 -6.96
CA ASN A 393 34.81 -25.25 -8.35
C ASN A 393 34.72 -23.73 -8.65
N LEU A 394 35.64 -23.24 -9.47
CA LEU A 394 35.79 -21.82 -9.80
C LEU A 394 35.11 -21.50 -11.13
N PHE A 395 34.40 -20.39 -11.19
CA PHE A 395 33.81 -19.87 -12.41
C PHE A 395 34.32 -18.46 -12.71
N LYS A 396 34.49 -18.15 -14.00
CA LYS A 396 34.67 -16.79 -14.52
C LYS A 396 33.66 -16.51 -15.63
N ASN A 397 32.88 -15.43 -15.50
CA ASN A 397 31.85 -15.03 -16.47
C ASN A 397 30.94 -16.21 -16.87
N GLY A 398 30.45 -16.94 -15.87
CA GLY A 398 29.60 -18.12 -16.05
C GLY A 398 30.26 -19.39 -16.58
N LYS A 399 31.56 -19.38 -16.91
CA LYS A 399 32.29 -20.57 -17.39
C LYS A 399 33.11 -21.20 -16.27
N SER A 400 33.00 -22.53 -16.14
CA SER A 400 33.81 -23.29 -15.20
C SER A 400 35.29 -23.26 -15.60
N LEU A 401 36.14 -22.92 -14.64
CA LEU A 401 37.59 -23.01 -14.70
C LEU A 401 38.11 -24.24 -13.95
N GLY A 402 37.24 -24.99 -13.27
CA GLY A 402 37.59 -26.20 -12.54
C GLY A 402 38.09 -25.96 -11.11
N GLY A 403 38.86 -26.91 -10.58
CA GLY A 403 39.29 -26.93 -9.19
C GLY A 403 40.65 -26.29 -8.87
N TYR A 404 41.20 -26.65 -7.72
CA TYR A 404 42.44 -26.06 -7.19
C TYR A 404 43.64 -26.28 -8.11
N ASP A 405 43.75 -27.45 -8.74
CA ASP A 405 44.88 -27.75 -9.64
C ASP A 405 44.96 -26.77 -10.81
N ARG A 406 43.80 -26.40 -11.36
CA ARG A 406 43.71 -25.44 -12.45
C ARG A 406 44.02 -24.02 -11.97
N LEU A 407 43.54 -23.65 -10.77
CA LEU A 407 43.88 -22.37 -10.14
C LEU A 407 45.40 -22.25 -9.89
N SER A 408 46.03 -23.29 -9.34
CA SER A 408 47.49 -23.34 -9.12
C SER A 408 48.30 -23.32 -10.41
N ALA A 409 47.80 -23.93 -11.48
CA ALA A 409 48.43 -23.85 -12.80
C ALA A 409 48.38 -22.41 -13.35
N LEU A 410 47.23 -21.75 -13.28
CA LEU A 410 47.07 -20.37 -13.74
C LEU A 410 47.93 -19.37 -12.94
N ASP A 411 48.14 -19.61 -11.65
CA ASP A 411 49.05 -18.83 -10.80
C ASP A 411 50.51 -18.98 -11.26
N ARG A 412 50.97 -20.22 -11.49
CA ARG A 412 52.32 -20.50 -12.03
C ARG A 412 52.53 -19.92 -13.44
N GLU A 413 51.46 -19.85 -14.24
CA GLU A 413 51.46 -19.25 -15.58
C GLU A 413 51.39 -17.71 -15.55
N GLY A 414 51.20 -17.08 -14.38
CA GLY A 414 51.04 -15.63 -14.24
C GLY A 414 49.70 -15.07 -14.77
N LYS A 415 48.75 -15.94 -15.09
CA LYS A 415 47.44 -15.58 -15.71
C LYS A 415 46.34 -15.31 -14.68
N LEU A 416 46.62 -15.47 -13.38
CA LEU A 416 45.64 -15.22 -12.32
C LEU A 416 45.31 -13.73 -12.19
N THR A 417 46.27 -12.85 -12.45
CA THR A 417 46.07 -11.39 -12.42
C THR A 417 45.03 -10.96 -13.46
N ASP A 418 45.18 -11.43 -14.70
CA ASP A 418 44.21 -11.23 -15.79
C ASP A 418 42.84 -11.87 -15.51
N LEU A 419 42.80 -12.86 -14.61
CA LEU A 419 41.55 -13.45 -14.16
C LEU A 419 40.70 -12.44 -13.39
N CYS A 420 41.36 -11.59 -12.61
CA CYS A 420 40.80 -10.75 -11.56
C CYS A 420 40.71 -9.25 -11.92
N ASP A 421 41.44 -8.80 -12.95
CA ASP A 421 41.54 -7.38 -13.37
C ASP A 421 40.46 -6.94 -14.39
N ALA A 422 39.25 -7.49 -14.34
CA ALA A 422 38.14 -7.09 -15.21
C ALA A 422 36.97 -6.47 -14.43
#